data_AF-A0A376Y7W7-F1
#
_entry.id   AF-A0A376Y7W7-F1
#
_cell.length_a   1.000
_cell.length_b   1.000
_cell.length_c   1.000
_cell.angle_alpha   90.00
_cell.angle_beta   90.00
_cell.angle_gamma   90.00
#
_symmetry.space_group_name_H-M   'P 1'
#
loop_
_entity.id
_entity.type
_entity.pdbx_description
1 polymer ?
#
loop_
_entity_poly.entity_id
_entity_poly.type
_entity_poly.pdbx_seq_one_letter_code
_entity_poly.pdbx_strand_id
1 'polypeptide(L)' 'MVSKTAASVGARQIVITDSQISPLATFSDLCFVVKEAQVDAFRSQSATLCLVQSLVVALAYRLGDKKHNNTQENSNQ' A
#
# COMPACT_ATOMS: atom_id res chain seq x y z
N MET A 1 16.61 2.55 11.41
CA MET A 1 15.17 2.60 11.10
C MET A 1 14.95 1.83 9.82
N VAL A 2 13.97 0.92 9.79
CA VAL A 2 13.74 0.02 8.66
C VAL A 2 13.53 0.76 7.32
N SER A 3 12.80 1.88 7.33
CA SER A 3 12.54 2.69 6.13
C SER A 3 13.82 3.27 5.52
N LYS A 4 14.72 3.79 6.36
CA LYS A 4 16.04 4.29 5.91
C LYS A 4 16.89 3.17 5.32
N THR A 5 16.90 1.99 5.93
CA THR A 5 17.67 0.84 5.42
C THR A 5 17.09 0.35 4.08
N ALA A 6 15.77 0.25 3.96
CA ALA A 6 15.10 -0.09 2.70
C ALA A 6 15.40 0.93 1.59
N ALA A 7 15.36 2.23 1.91
CA ALA A 7 15.73 3.29 0.98
C ALA A 7 17.20 3.17 0.53
N SER A 8 18.11 2.85 1.47
CA SER A 8 19.55 2.75 1.17
C SER A 8 19.90 1.63 0.19
N VAL A 9 19.04 0.62 0.03
CA VAL A 9 19.20 -0.46 -0.94
C VAL A 9 18.35 -0.26 -2.20
N GLY A 10 17.71 0.91 -2.35
CA GLY A 10 16.88 1.23 -3.51
C GLY A 10 15.52 0.52 -3.55
N ALA A 11 15.04 -0.03 -2.43
CA ALA A 11 13.73 -0.66 -2.39
C ALA A 11 12.61 0.39 -2.45
N ARG A 12 11.62 0.16 -3.33
CA ARG A 12 10.41 0.99 -3.43
C ARG A 12 9.55 0.79 -2.18
N GLN A 13 9.07 1.89 -1.61
CA GLN A 13 8.37 1.93 -0.34
C GLN A 13 7.02 2.64 -0.47
N ILE A 14 5.95 1.92 -0.13
CA ILE A 14 4.63 2.50 0.14
C ILE A 14 4.45 2.52 1.67
N VAL A 15 4.21 3.70 2.23
CA VAL A 15 4.04 3.90 3.67
C VAL A 15 2.59 4.25 3.97
N ILE A 16 2.06 3.70 5.07
CA ILE A 16 0.81 4.10 5.68
C ILE A 16 1.13 4.59 7.09
N THR A 17 0.79 5.83 7.40
CA THR A 17 1.10 6.47 8.69
C THR A 17 -0.03 7.42 9.05
N ASP A 18 -0.09 7.87 10.29
CA ASP A 18 -1.09 8.83 10.74
C ASP A 18 -0.62 10.30 10.68
N SER A 19 0.64 10.51 10.29
CA SER A 19 1.25 11.84 10.28
C SER A 19 2.20 12.05 9.10
N GLN A 20 2.06 13.21 8.45
CA GLN A 20 2.96 13.63 7.36
C GLN A 20 4.37 13.97 7.83
N ILE A 21 4.56 14.29 9.10
CA ILE A 21 5.89 14.57 9.68
C ILE A 21 6.59 13.29 10.18
N SER A 22 6.00 12.13 9.95
CA SER A 22 6.60 10.84 10.31
C SER A 22 7.92 10.64 9.58
N PRO A 23 9.00 10.24 10.27
CA PRO A 23 10.25 9.84 9.61
C PRO A 23 10.09 8.69 8.60
N LEU A 24 8.99 7.94 8.68
CA LEU A 24 8.65 6.92 7.69
C LEU A 24 8.24 7.54 6.35
N ALA A 25 7.51 8.66 6.37
CA ALA A 25 7.07 9.37 5.16
C ALA A 25 8.26 9.93 4.37
N THR A 26 9.30 10.42 5.06
CA THR A 26 10.50 11.00 4.45
C THR A 26 11.23 10.06 3.48
N PHE A 27 11.22 8.76 3.75
CA PHE A 27 11.94 7.76 2.94
C PHE A 27 11.02 6.98 1.99
N SER A 28 9.75 7.37 1.88
CA SER A 28 8.76 6.66 1.07
C SER A 28 8.68 7.20 -0.36
N ASP A 29 8.39 6.32 -1.32
CA ASP A 29 8.01 6.73 -2.68
C ASP A 29 6.56 7.20 -2.73
N LEU A 30 5.72 6.63 -1.86
CA LEU A 30 4.32 6.99 -1.73
C LEU A 30 3.89 6.86 -0.27
N CYS A 31 3.19 7.87 0.24
CA CYS A 31 2.74 7.92 1.63
C CYS A 31 1.23 8.16 1.70
N PHE A 32 0.49 7.20 2.24
CA PHE A 32 -0.89 7.39 2.65
C PHE A 32 -0.93 7.86 4.09
N VAL A 33 -1.51 9.04 4.32
CA VAL A 33 -1.74 9.55 5.68
C VAL A 33 -3.18 9.27 6.08
N VAL A 34 -3.35 8.38 7.06
CA VAL A 34 -4.66 7.90 7.52
C VAL A 34 -4.89 8.33 8.95
N LYS A 35 -5.89 9.20 9.15
CA LYS A 35 -6.36 9.55 10.49
C LYS A 35 -7.37 8.52 10.95
N GLU A 36 -7.13 7.95 12.13
CA GLU A 36 -8.06 7.02 12.75
C GLU A 36 -8.88 7.72 13.82
N ALA A 37 -10.08 7.21 14.07
CA ALA A 37 -10.83 7.59 15.25
C ALA A 37 -10.06 7.16 16.51
N GLN A 38 -9.93 8.06 17.47
CA GLN A 38 -9.27 7.80 18.75
C GLN A 38 -10.15 8.28 19.90
N VAL A 39 -10.31 7.45 20.92
CA VAL A 39 -10.98 7.78 22.19
C VAL A 39 -10.03 7.36 23.31
N ASP A 40 -9.56 8.32 24.10
CA ASP A 40 -8.48 8.13 25.08
C ASP A 40 -7.25 7.45 24.46
N ALA A 41 -6.88 6.28 25.00
CA ALA A 41 -5.80 5.44 24.53
C ALA A 41 -6.23 4.43 23.45
N PHE A 42 -7.53 4.33 23.15
CA PHE A 42 -8.04 3.43 22.11
C PHE A 42 -7.97 4.10 20.75
N ARG A 43 -7.27 3.46 19.81
CA ARG A 43 -7.15 3.93 18.43
C ARG A 43 -7.73 2.90 17.47
N SER A 44 -8.72 3.31 16.69
CA SER A 44 -9.28 2.48 15.62
C SER A 44 -8.19 2.11 14.60
N GLN A 45 -8.36 0.99 13.93
CA GLN A 45 -7.55 0.56 12.77
C GLN A 45 -8.41 0.36 11.52
N SER A 46 -9.69 0.73 11.59
CA SER A 46 -10.67 0.42 10.55
C SER A 46 -10.39 1.18 9.26
N ALA A 47 -9.95 2.44 9.34
CA ALA A 47 -9.69 3.23 8.14
C ALA A 47 -8.45 2.69 7.39
N THR A 48 -7.39 2.36 8.14
CA THR A 48 -6.17 1.74 7.62
C THR A 48 -6.48 0.38 6.99
N LEU A 49 -7.26 -0.47 7.66
CA LEU A 49 -7.63 -1.76 7.12
C LEU A 49 -8.48 -1.63 5.84
N CYS A 50 -9.44 -0.70 5.83
CA CYS A 50 -10.27 -0.42 4.67
C CYS A 50 -9.43 0.02 3.45
N LEU A 51 -8.45 0.91 3.68
CA LEU A 51 -7.50 1.32 2.64
C LEU A 51 -6.71 0.13 2.10
N VAL A 52 -6.12 -0.68 2.99
CA VAL A 52 -5.33 -1.86 2.60
C VAL A 52 -6.19 -2.86 1.81
N GLN A 53 -7.41 -3.13 2.28
CA GLN A 53 -8.34 -4.03 1.59
C GLN A 53 -8.69 -3.51 0.19
N SER A 54 -8.96 -2.22 0.06
CA SER A 54 -9.24 -1.58 -1.23
C SER A 54 -8.07 -1.74 -2.21
N LEU A 55 -6.83 -1.53 -1.74
CA LEU A 55 -5.62 -1.71 -2.53
C LEU A 55 -5.43 -3.18 -2.96
N VAL A 56 -5.65 -4.12 -2.05
CA VAL A 56 -5.54 -5.57 -2.33
C VAL A 56 -6.57 -5.99 -3.37
N VAL A 57 -7.83 -5.57 -3.22
CA VAL A 57 -8.90 -5.90 -4.18
C VAL A 57 -8.59 -5.31 -5.55
N ALA A 58 -8.22 -4.04 -5.62
CA ALA A 58 -7.85 -3.39 -6.88
C ALA A 58 -6.65 -4.09 -7.56
N LEU A 59 -5.65 -4.52 -6.78
CA LEU A 59 -4.53 -5.31 -7.28
C LEU A 59 -4.99 -6.67 -7.81
N ALA A 60 -5.87 -7.38 -7.09
CA ALA A 60 -6.39 -8.67 -7.50
C ALA A 60 -7.14 -8.59 -8.84
N TYR A 61 -8.02 -7.59 -9.02
CA TYR A 61 -8.69 -7.35 -10.30
C TYR A 61 -7.69 -7.12 -11.44
N ARG A 62 -6.71 -6.22 -11.24
CA ARG A 62 -5.70 -5.93 -12.26
C ARG A 62 -4.87 -7.16 -12.65
N LEU A 63 -4.54 -8.02 -11.69
CA LEU A 63 -3.77 -9.24 -11.94
C LEU A 63 -4.64 -10.34 -12.57
N GLY A 64 -5.92 -10.43 -12.20
CA GLY A 64 -6.89 -11.33 -12.81
C GLY A 64 -7.13 -11.01 -14.28
N ASP A 65 -7.38 -9.74 -14.60
CA ASP A 65 -7.58 -9.28 -15.97
C ASP A 65 -6.35 -9.52 -16.85
N LYS A 66 -5.15 -9.26 -16.31
CA LYS A 66 -3.88 -9.51 -17.03
C LYS A 66 -3.70 -11.01 -17.35
N LYS A 67 -4.11 -11.91 -16.46
CA LYS A 67 -4.05 -13.36 -16.73
C LYS A 67 -4.98 -13.76 -17.87
N HIS A 68 -6.20 -13.21 -17.93
CA HIS A 68 -7.14 -13.51 -19.01
C HIS A 68 -6.63 -13.08 -20.38
N ASN A 69 -6.05 -11.87 -20.47
CA ASN A 69 -5.56 -11.34 -21.75
C ASN A 69 -4.35 -12.14 -22.28
N ASN A 70 -3.42 -12.54 -21.40
CA ASN A 70 -2.24 -13.32 -21.80
C ASN A 70 -2.58 -14.77 -22.22
N THR A 71 -3.70 -15.33 -21.78
CA THR A 71 -4.12 -16.69 -22.18
C THR A 71 -4.80 -16.70 -23.55
N GLN A 72 -5.51 -15.64 -23.93
CA GLN A 72 -6.14 -15.51 -25.25
C GLN A 72 -5.15 -15.21 -26.38
N GLU A 73 -4.08 -14.46 -26.12
CA GLU A 73 -3.01 -14.23 -27.12
C GLU A 73 -2.28 -15.52 -27.49
N ASN A 74 -2.01 -16.40 -26.52
CA ASN A 74 -1.25 -17.64 -26.74
C ASN A 74 -2.07 -18.81 -27.35
N SER A 75 -3.40 -18.70 -27.43
CA SER A 75 -4.27 -19.69 -28.08
C SER A 75 -4.61 -19.36 -29.53
N ASN A 76 -4.24 -18.17 -30.01
CA ASN A 76 -4.51 -17.70 -31.38
C ASN A 76 -3.24 -17.72 -32.26
N GLN A 77 -2.18 -18.39 -31.81
CA GLN A 77 -0.95 -18.70 -32.55
C GLN A 77 -0.80 -20.21 -32.66
#